data_AF-A0A449B081-F1
#
_entry.id   AF-A0A449B081-F1
#
_cell.length_a   1.000
_cell.length_b   1.000
_cell.length_c   1.000
_cell.angle_alpha   90.00
_cell.angle_beta   90.00
_cell.angle_gamma   90.00
#
_symmetry.space_group_name_H-M   'P 1'
#
loop_
_entity.id
_entity.type
_entity.pdbx_description
1 polymer ?
#
loop_
_entity_poly.entity_id
_entity_poly.type
_entity_poly.pdbx_seq_one_letter_code
_entity_poly.pdbx_strand_id
1 'polypeptide(L)' 'MRKILFLDGNITPNETSYSRSILDKMQEVANSYQNVEVMRFDLNKTKHAEIFLTGNNLSTYWNDIDADYWINLL' A
#
# COMPACT_ATOMS: atom_id res chain seq x y z
N MET A 1 -14.90 -5.46 13.95
CA MET A 1 -14.23 -4.30 13.33
C MET A 1 -13.87 -4.69 11.90
N ARG A 2 -14.24 -3.88 10.89
CA ARG A 2 -13.85 -4.14 9.49
C ARG A 2 -12.60 -3.32 9.16
N LYS A 3 -11.67 -3.87 8.39
CA LYS A 3 -10.49 -3.12 7.91
C LYS A 3 -10.66 -2.76 6.44
N ILE A 4 -10.30 -1.55 6.05
CA ILE A 4 -10.20 -1.11 4.66
C ILE A 4 -8.77 -0.64 4.41
N LEU A 5 -8.14 -1.23 3.40
CA LEU A 5 -6.78 -0.95 2.99
C LEU A 5 -6.78 -0.20 1.65
N PHE A 6 -6.23 1.00 1.65
CA PHE A 6 -5.99 1.76 0.43
C PHE A 6 -4.52 1.61 0.02
N LEU A 7 -4.28 1.00 -1.14
CA LEU A 7 -2.94 0.83 -1.71
C LEU A 7 -2.76 1.84 -2.84
N ASP A 8 -1.79 2.74 -2.67
CA ASP A 8 -1.47 3.73 -3.67
C ASP A 8 -0.24 3.33 -4.48
N GLY A 9 -0.38 3.25 -5.80
CA GLY A 9 0.70 2.99 -6.75
C GLY A 9 0.89 4.08 -7.79
N ASN A 10 0.36 5.31 -7.59
CA ASN A 10 0.62 6.37 -8.56
C ASN A 10 2.09 6.82 -8.52
N ILE A 11 2.69 6.95 -9.69
CA ILE A 11 4.08 7.41 -9.87
C ILE A 11 4.16 8.93 -10.14
N THR A 12 3.03 9.55 -10.50
CA THR A 12 2.94 10.99 -10.77
C THR A 12 2.63 11.77 -9.49
N PRO A 13 2.96 13.07 -9.43
CA PRO A 13 2.53 13.93 -8.33
C PRO A 13 1.01 13.90 -8.14
N ASN A 14 0.58 14.02 -6.88
CA ASN A 14 -0.82 13.85 -6.46
C ASN A 14 -1.77 14.79 -7.22
N GLU A 15 -1.31 16.01 -7.50
CA GLU A 15 -2.07 17.08 -8.17
C GLU A 15 -2.48 16.72 -9.60
N THR A 16 -1.79 15.73 -10.20
CA THR A 16 -2.00 15.30 -11.59
C THR A 16 -2.53 13.88 -11.71
N SER A 17 -2.72 13.19 -10.58
CA SER A 17 -3.17 11.80 -10.57
C SER A 17 -4.68 11.70 -10.34
N TYR A 18 -5.41 11.37 -11.41
CA TYR A 18 -6.85 11.13 -11.33
C TYR A 18 -7.18 9.91 -10.45
N SER A 19 -6.40 8.83 -10.55
CA SER A 19 -6.59 7.63 -9.73
C SER A 19 -6.36 7.92 -8.24
N ARG A 20 -5.36 8.74 -7.90
CA ARG A 20 -5.12 9.21 -6.52
C ARG A 20 -6.32 10.00 -6.00
N SER A 21 -6.82 10.93 -6.78
CA SER A 21 -7.96 11.78 -6.42
C SER A 21 -9.22 10.94 -6.14
N ILE A 22 -9.46 9.89 -6.94
CA ILE A 22 -10.55 8.95 -6.69
C ILE A 22 -10.32 8.19 -5.38
N LEU A 23 -9.10 7.71 -5.14
CA LEU A 23 -8.76 6.99 -3.93
C LEU A 23 -8.90 7.87 -2.67
N ASP A 24 -8.54 9.15 -2.76
CA ASP A 24 -8.76 10.15 -1.71
C ASP A 24 -10.25 10.27 -1.38
N LYS A 25 -11.11 10.34 -2.40
CA LYS A 25 -12.56 10.42 -2.20
C LYS A 25 -13.13 9.14 -1.59
N MET A 26 -12.65 7.98 -2.02
CA MET A 26 -13.05 6.70 -1.44
C MET A 26 -12.63 6.57 0.03
N GLN A 27 -11.45 7.07 0.39
CA GLN A 27 -11.01 7.10 1.79
C GLN A 27 -11.86 8.04 2.64
N GLU A 28 -12.24 9.22 2.12
CA GLU A 28 -13.16 10.14 2.79
C GLU A 28 -14.50 9.44 3.11
N VAL A 29 -15.07 8.71 2.14
CA VAL A 29 -16.30 7.92 2.35
C VAL A 29 -16.08 6.81 3.38
N ALA A 30 -14.97 6.06 3.29
CA ALA A 30 -14.67 5.00 4.24
C ALA A 30 -14.52 5.50 5.69
N ASN A 31 -13.90 6.66 5.88
CA ASN A 31 -13.74 7.30 7.19
C ASN A 31 -15.08 7.70 7.84
N SER A 32 -16.15 7.86 7.05
CA SER A 32 -17.49 8.15 7.58
C SER A 32 -18.20 6.93 8.19
N TYR A 33 -17.70 5.72 7.91
CA TYR A 33 -18.30 4.48 8.41
C TYR A 33 -17.89 4.19 9.86
N GLN A 34 -18.88 3.85 10.69
CA GLN A 34 -18.62 3.38 12.04
C GLN A 34 -18.03 1.96 12.04
N ASN A 35 -17.18 1.68 13.03
CA ASN A 35 -16.55 0.35 13.24
C ASN A 35 -15.71 -0.14 12.03
N VAL A 36 -15.09 0.82 11.32
CA VAL A 36 -14.13 0.57 10.25
C VAL A 36 -12.77 1.17 10.64
N GLU A 37 -11.72 0.37 10.52
CA GLU A 37 -10.34 0.80 10.57
C GLU A 37 -9.86 1.06 9.14
N VAL A 38 -9.37 2.27 8.87
CA VAL A 38 -8.91 2.67 7.53
C VAL A 38 -7.40 2.85 7.57
N MET A 39 -6.69 2.12 6.70
CA MET A 39 -5.24 2.22 6.52
C MET A 39 -4.91 2.58 5.08
N ARG A 40 -3.80 3.31 4.87
CA ARG A 40 -3.32 3.66 3.53
C ARG A 40 -1.81 3.51 3.43
N PHE A 41 -1.35 2.89 2.35
CA PHE A 41 0.08 2.71 2.06
C PHE A 41 0.42 3.22 0.66
N ASP A 42 1.55 3.89 0.55
CA ASP A 42 2.17 4.30 -0.72
C ASP A 42 3.16 3.20 -1.12
N LEU A 43 2.79 2.41 -2.13
CA LEU A 43 3.55 1.26 -2.62
C LEU A 43 4.94 1.68 -3.12
N ASN A 44 5.08 2.92 -3.61
CA ASN A 44 6.37 3.46 -4.08
C ASN A 44 7.36 3.73 -2.94
N LYS A 45 6.88 3.74 -1.69
CA LYS A 45 7.71 3.94 -0.47
C LYS A 45 7.95 2.65 0.30
N THR A 46 7.51 1.51 -0.24
CA THR A 46 7.72 0.21 0.39
C THR A 46 9.04 -0.40 -0.07
N LYS A 47 9.61 -1.32 0.70
CA LYS A 47 10.79 -2.08 0.29
C LYS A 47 10.59 -2.88 -1.01
N HIS A 48 9.33 -3.21 -1.34
CA HIS A 48 8.97 -3.80 -2.63
C HIS A 48 9.30 -2.90 -3.83
N ALA A 49 9.32 -1.58 -3.65
CA ALA A 49 9.69 -0.64 -4.72
C ALA A 49 11.21 -0.48 -4.86
N GLU A 50 11.97 -0.83 -3.83
CA GLU A 50 13.43 -0.69 -3.79
C GLU A 50 14.15 -1.98 -4.23
N ILE A 51 13.55 -3.15 -3.97
CA ILE A 51 14.18 -4.46 -4.18
C ILE A 51 13.40 -5.24 -5.24
N PHE A 52 14.06 -5.50 -6.37
CA PHE A 52 13.51 -6.30 -7.45
C PHE A 52 13.79 -7.79 -7.24
N LEU A 53 12.80 -8.63 -7.56
CA LEU A 53 12.99 -10.07 -7.57
C LEU A 53 13.83 -10.47 -8.79
N THR A 54 14.94 -11.16 -8.54
CA THR A 54 15.88 -11.65 -9.54
C THR A 54 16.28 -13.09 -9.22
N GLY A 55 16.95 -13.77 -10.16
CA GLY A 55 17.52 -15.09 -9.88
C GLY A 55 18.55 -15.09 -8.74
N ASN A 56 19.22 -13.96 -8.50
CA ASN A 56 20.31 -13.86 -7.51
C ASN A 56 19.81 -13.69 -6.07
N ASN A 57 18.60 -13.14 -5.88
CA ASN A 57 18.03 -12.89 -4.56
C ASN A 57 16.74 -13.67 -4.29
N LEU A 58 16.37 -14.65 -5.13
CA LEU A 58 15.15 -15.44 -4.96
C LEU A 58 15.04 -16.08 -3.57
N SER A 59 16.16 -16.55 -2.99
CA SER A 59 16.19 -17.19 -1.68
C SER A 59 16.01 -16.23 -0.50
N THR A 60 16.33 -14.95 -0.67
CA THR A 60 16.26 -13.93 0.40
C THR A 60 15.14 -12.91 0.17
N TYR A 61 14.59 -12.83 -1.03
CA TYR A 61 13.70 -11.76 -1.49
C TYR A 61 12.61 -11.43 -0.47
N TRP A 62 11.85 -12.43 -0.01
CA TRP A 62 10.73 -12.24 0.92
C TRP A 62 11.17 -11.67 2.28
N ASN A 63 12.36 -12.01 2.75
CA ASN A 63 12.94 -11.41 3.95
C ASN A 63 13.42 -9.98 3.66
N ASP A 64 14.05 -9.76 2.50
CA ASP A 64 14.63 -8.47 2.12
C ASP A 64 13.56 -7.37 2.00
N ILE A 65 12.35 -7.72 1.56
CA ILE A 65 11.20 -6.80 1.44
C ILE A 65 10.36 -6.65 2.72
N ASP A 66 10.79 -7.23 3.85
CA ASP A 66 10.04 -7.34 5.10
C ASP A 66 8.62 -7.95 4.92
N ALA A 67 8.49 -9.10 4.24
CA ALA A 67 7.18 -9.73 4.02
C ALA A 67 6.42 -10.01 5.33
N ASP A 68 7.14 -10.36 6.40
CA ASP A 68 6.56 -10.63 7.73
C ASP A 68 5.82 -9.41 8.31
N TYR A 69 6.29 -8.19 8.04
CA TYR A 69 5.58 -6.98 8.49
C TYR A 69 4.17 -6.93 7.90
N TRP A 70 4.05 -7.17 6.59
CA TRP A 70 2.77 -7.14 5.88
C TRP A 70 1.86 -8.30 6.27
N ILE A 71 2.41 -9.49 6.45
CA ILE A 71 1.65 -10.67 6.91
C ILE A 71 1.04 -10.43 8.29
N ASN A 72 1.80 -9.82 9.21
CA ASN A 72 1.32 -9.56 10.57
C ASN A 72 0.34 -8.38 10.65
N LEU A 73 0.42 -7.44 9.71
CA LEU A 73 -0.45 -6.27 9.65
C LEU A 73 -1.88 -6.62 9.18
N LEU A 74 -1.98 -7.54 8.22
CA LEU A 74 -3.22 -7.92 7.53
C LEU A 74 -4.06 -8.89 8.38
#